data_AF-A0AAW2XSS3-F1
#
_entry.id   AF-A0AAW2XSS3-F1
#
_cell.length_a   1.000
_cell.length_b   1.000
_cell.length_c   1.000
_cell.angle_alpha   90.00
_cell.angle_beta   90.00
_cell.angle_gamma   90.00
#
_symmetry.space_group_name_H-M   'P 1'
#
loop_
_entity.id
_entity.type
_entity.pdbx_description
1 polymer ?
#
loop_
_entity_poly.entity_id
_entity_poly.type
_entity_poly.pdbx_seq_one_letter_code
_entity_poly.pdbx_strand_id
1 'polypeptide(L)'
;MLTKPLLDVCKLVLPILDKFGAAMTVVKSDISGNISRLEHKYNSNTSRFNYLYNMVQAEVETKTAKSSCSCTNGILWLTRAMDFLVELFRNLCEHQDWSMSQVCNDAYSKTLKKWHGWLASSSFSVAIKLAPDRKKFMEVIGTEGDIYGDMQKFCTNFSPILGEIHKFLASFGLDSMKSS
;
A
#
# COMPACT_ATOMS: atom_id res chain seq x y z
N MET A 1 9.39 -12.72 -7.81
CA MET A 1 9.56 -11.68 -6.78
C MET A 1 9.75 -12.32 -5.42
N LEU A 2 10.77 -11.92 -4.65
CA LEU A 2 11.01 -12.44 -3.30
C LEU A 2 10.04 -11.81 -2.29
N THR A 3 9.48 -12.63 -1.40
CA THR A 3 8.50 -12.19 -0.41
C THR A 3 9.12 -11.24 0.61
N LYS A 4 10.23 -11.63 1.24
CA LYS A 4 10.80 -10.88 2.36
C LYS A 4 11.22 -9.45 1.98
N PRO A 5 11.96 -9.20 0.87
CA PRO A 5 12.32 -7.84 0.48
C PRO A 5 11.12 -6.94 0.21
N LEU A 6 10.05 -7.46 -0.40
CA LEU A 6 8.81 -6.69 -0.61
C LEU A 6 8.18 -6.28 0.73
N LEU A 7 8.05 -7.23 1.66
CA LEU A 7 7.48 -6.95 2.98
C LEU A 7 8.33 -5.98 3.77
N ASP A 8 9.66 -6.11 3.71
CA ASP A 8 10.59 -5.19 4.36
C ASP A 8 10.41 -3.75 3.85
N VAL A 9 10.26 -3.54 2.53
CA VAL A 9 9.96 -2.22 1.95
C VAL A 9 8.59 -1.70 2.41
N CYS A 10 7.54 -2.52 2.33
CA CYS A 10 6.19 -2.12 2.74
C CYS A 10 6.12 -1.73 4.23
N LYS A 11 6.93 -2.37 5.10
CA LYS A 11 7.00 -2.06 6.53
C LYS A 11 7.54 -0.66 6.84
N LEU A 12 8.34 -0.07 5.94
CA LEU A 12 8.95 1.24 6.15
C LEU A 12 7.90 2.35 6.33
N VAL A 13 6.67 2.13 5.87
CA VAL A 13 5.57 3.09 6.08
C VAL A 13 5.07 3.11 7.53
N LEU A 14 5.21 2.01 8.29
CA LEU A 14 4.58 1.89 9.61
C LEU A 14 5.11 2.91 10.63
N PRO A 15 6.43 3.14 10.77
CA PRO A 15 6.95 4.17 11.66
C PRO A 15 6.56 5.60 11.25
N ILE A 16 6.32 5.83 9.95
CA ILE A 16 5.86 7.13 9.44
C ILE A 16 4.41 7.37 9.89
N LEU A 17 3.54 6.36 9.77
CA LEU A 17 2.16 6.44 10.24
C LEU A 17 2.08 6.68 11.75
N ASP A 18 3.01 6.12 12.53
CA ASP A 18 3.11 6.39 13.97
C ASP A 18 3.40 7.86 14.29
N LYS A 19 4.25 8.52 13.50
CA LYS A 19 4.55 9.96 13.67
C LYS A 19 3.35 10.86 13.38
N PHE A 20 2.35 10.39 12.62
CA PHE A 20 1.10 11.11 12.39
C PHE A 20 0.04 10.87 13.49
N GLY A 21 0.33 10.00 14.45
CA GLY A 21 -0.49 9.78 15.63
C GLY A 21 -1.82 9.09 15.37
N ALA A 22 -2.77 9.29 16.28
CA ALA A 22 -4.01 8.52 16.34
C ALA A 22 -4.89 8.61 15.07
N ALA A 23 -4.74 9.68 14.29
CA ALA A 23 -5.44 9.86 13.02
C ALA A 23 -5.11 8.77 11.99
N MET A 24 -3.92 8.16 12.06
CA MET A 24 -3.45 7.14 11.12
C MET A 24 -3.57 5.70 11.65
N THR A 25 -4.13 5.49 12.84
CA THR A 25 -4.25 4.16 13.47
C THR A 25 -5.01 3.17 12.59
N VAL A 26 -6.10 3.60 11.94
CA VAL A 26 -6.91 2.72 11.07
C VAL A 26 -6.11 2.29 9.85
N VAL A 27 -5.41 3.22 9.21
CA VAL A 27 -4.55 2.96 8.04
C VAL A 27 -3.39 2.04 8.41
N LYS A 28 -2.73 2.31 9.55
CA LYS A 28 -1.66 1.48 10.08
C LYS A 28 -2.16 0.06 10.36
N SER A 29 -3.32 -0.09 10.98
CA SER A 29 -3.90 -1.40 11.30
C SER A 29 -4.14 -2.22 10.04
N ASP A 30 -4.70 -1.63 8.99
CA ASP A 30 -4.94 -2.30 7.71
C ASP A 30 -3.63 -2.78 7.06
N ILE A 31 -2.66 -1.88 6.88
CA ILE A 31 -1.37 -2.20 6.27
C ILE A 31 -0.60 -3.24 7.09
N SER A 32 -0.50 -3.03 8.40
CA SER A 32 0.23 -3.94 9.30
C SER A 32 -0.44 -5.31 9.40
N GLY A 33 -1.77 -5.38 9.35
CA GLY A 33 -2.53 -6.63 9.30
C GLY A 33 -2.25 -7.43 8.03
N ASN A 34 -2.22 -6.76 6.87
CA ASN A 34 -1.87 -7.39 5.60
C ASN A 34 -0.42 -7.90 5.61
N ILE A 35 0.53 -7.10 6.07
CA ILE A 35 1.94 -7.49 6.22
C ILE A 35 2.07 -8.71 7.15
N SER A 36 1.45 -8.66 8.33
CA SER A 36 1.52 -9.74 9.34
C SER A 36 0.97 -11.06 8.80
N ARG A 37 -0.10 -11.01 8.02
CA ARG A 37 -0.68 -12.18 7.35
C ARG A 37 0.31 -12.83 6.39
N LEU A 38 0.98 -12.03 5.56
CA LEU A 38 1.97 -12.53 4.59
C LEU A 38 3.22 -13.05 5.28
N GLU A 39 3.68 -12.40 6.35
CA GLU A 39 4.79 -12.91 7.17
C GLU A 39 4.46 -14.25 7.83
N HIS A 40 3.26 -14.40 8.38
CA HIS A 40 2.84 -15.66 8.97
C HIS A 40 2.87 -16.78 7.94
N LYS A 41 2.37 -16.51 6.72
CA LYS A 41 2.44 -17.48 5.62
C LYS A 41 3.88 -17.78 5.20
N TYR A 42 4.72 -16.76 5.06
CA TYR A 42 6.15 -16.92 4.75
C TYR A 42 6.85 -17.81 5.77
N ASN A 43 6.64 -17.54 7.07
CA ASN A 43 7.26 -18.27 8.16
C ASN A 43 6.74 -19.71 8.31
N SER A 44 5.52 -20.00 7.85
CA SER A 44 4.97 -21.37 7.89
C SER A 44 5.75 -22.36 7.01
N ASN A 45 6.38 -21.87 5.93
CA ASN A 45 7.28 -22.65 5.08
C ASN A 45 8.10 -21.69 4.21
N THR A 46 9.26 -21.26 4.71
CA THR A 46 10.10 -20.26 4.05
C THR A 46 10.63 -20.71 2.71
N SER A 47 10.88 -22.01 2.52
CA SER A 47 11.28 -22.58 1.22
C SER A 47 10.15 -22.45 0.18
N ARG A 48 8.93 -22.88 0.53
CA ARG A 48 7.78 -22.83 -0.37
C ARG A 48 7.35 -21.40 -0.66
N PHE A 49 7.39 -20.51 0.33
CA PHE A 49 6.85 -19.15 0.22
C PHE A 49 7.94 -18.08 0.11
N ASN A 50 9.17 -18.45 -0.25
CA ASN A 50 10.25 -17.52 -0.58
C ASN A 50 9.86 -16.54 -1.71
N TYR A 51 9.05 -17.02 -2.64
CA TYR A 51 8.48 -16.23 -3.73
C TYR A 51 7.03 -15.87 -3.43
N LEU A 52 6.70 -14.58 -3.59
CA LEU A 52 5.37 -14.04 -3.25
C LEU A 52 4.24 -14.77 -3.97
N TYR A 53 4.46 -15.06 -5.25
CA TYR A 53 3.49 -15.68 -6.15
C TYR A 53 3.11 -17.11 -5.76
N ASN A 54 3.98 -17.81 -5.02
CA ASN A 54 3.69 -19.15 -4.52
C ASN A 54 2.56 -19.13 -3.47
N MET A 55 2.40 -18.02 -2.73
CA MET A 55 1.26 -17.87 -1.81
C MET A 55 -0.06 -17.83 -2.57
N VAL A 56 -0.11 -17.05 -3.65
CA VAL A 56 -1.29 -16.90 -4.51
C VAL A 56 -1.60 -18.22 -5.21
N GLN A 57 -0.61 -18.87 -5.81
CA GLN A 57 -0.79 -20.16 -6.49
C GLN A 57 -1.37 -21.21 -5.56
N ALA A 58 -0.84 -21.34 -4.35
CA ALA A 58 -1.35 -22.29 -3.36
C ALA A 58 -2.82 -22.01 -2.97
N GLU A 59 -3.22 -20.74 -2.91
CA GLU A 59 -4.59 -20.36 -2.61
C GLU A 59 -5.54 -20.50 -3.81
N VAL A 60 -5.03 -20.34 -5.04
CA VAL A 60 -5.79 -20.63 -6.26
C VAL A 60 -6.06 -22.13 -6.39
N GLU A 61 -5.04 -22.96 -6.19
CA GLU A 61 -5.14 -24.43 -6.23
C GLU A 61 -6.18 -24.95 -5.21
N THR A 62 -6.21 -24.35 -4.02
CA THR A 62 -7.13 -24.71 -2.94
C THR A 62 -8.47 -23.97 -3.00
N LYS A 63 -8.69 -23.12 -4.02
CA LYS A 63 -9.90 -22.30 -4.19
C LYS A 63 -10.20 -21.36 -3.01
N THR A 64 -9.17 -20.93 -2.30
CA THR A 64 -9.27 -20.04 -1.13
C THR A 64 -8.83 -18.59 -1.42
N ALA A 65 -8.29 -18.31 -2.61
CA ALA A 65 -7.72 -17.01 -2.98
C ALA A 65 -8.66 -15.79 -2.87
N LYS A 66 -9.99 -16.00 -2.92
CA LYS A 66 -10.99 -14.92 -2.77
C LYS A 66 -11.49 -14.74 -1.34
N SER A 67 -11.02 -15.55 -0.39
CA SER A 67 -11.36 -15.39 1.02
C SER A 67 -10.84 -14.05 1.54
N SER A 68 -11.61 -13.37 2.39
CA SER A 68 -11.21 -12.11 3.04
C SER A 68 -9.92 -12.26 3.86
N CYS A 69 -9.68 -13.46 4.40
CA CYS A 69 -8.50 -13.81 5.19
C CYS A 69 -7.34 -14.39 4.37
N SER A 70 -7.47 -14.50 3.04
CA SER A 70 -6.42 -15.05 2.18
C SER A 70 -5.18 -14.14 2.11
N CYS A 71 -4.02 -14.72 1.85
CA CYS A 71 -2.80 -14.01 1.54
C CYS A 71 -2.92 -13.27 0.20
N THR A 72 -3.63 -13.83 -0.77
CA THR A 72 -3.96 -13.18 -2.05
C THR A 72 -4.67 -11.86 -1.81
N ASN A 73 -5.72 -11.85 -0.99
CA ASN A 73 -6.41 -10.61 -0.63
C ASN A 73 -5.46 -9.64 0.12
N GLY A 74 -4.61 -10.16 1.01
CA GLY A 74 -3.59 -9.36 1.70
C GLY A 74 -2.57 -8.71 0.75
N ILE A 75 -2.08 -9.46 -0.26
CA ILE A 75 -1.18 -8.95 -1.30
C ILE A 75 -1.89 -7.85 -2.08
N LEU A 76 -3.12 -8.10 -2.55
CA LEU A 76 -3.87 -7.13 -3.34
C LEU A 76 -4.05 -5.79 -2.62
N TRP A 77 -4.52 -5.83 -1.37
CA TRP A 77 -4.75 -4.59 -0.60
C TRP A 77 -3.44 -3.90 -0.19
N LEU A 78 -2.41 -4.67 0.15
CA LEU A 78 -1.09 -4.09 0.41
C LEU A 78 -0.53 -3.39 -0.82
N THR A 79 -0.57 -4.02 -1.99
CA THR A 79 -0.10 -3.44 -3.25
C THR A 79 -0.88 -2.17 -3.60
N ARG A 80 -2.21 -2.16 -3.47
CA ARG A 80 -3.02 -0.96 -3.70
C ARG A 80 -2.74 0.18 -2.73
N ALA A 81 -2.45 -0.13 -1.46
CA ALA A 81 -2.01 0.88 -0.49
C ALA A 81 -0.65 1.46 -0.88
N MET A 82 0.25 0.64 -1.44
CA MET A 82 1.54 1.09 -1.95
C MET A 82 1.39 1.93 -3.23
N ASP A 83 0.44 1.62 -4.12
CA ASP A 83 0.13 2.49 -5.27
C ASP A 83 -0.28 3.89 -4.82
N PHE A 84 -1.14 3.97 -3.79
CA PHE A 84 -1.54 5.24 -3.21
C PHE A 84 -0.33 6.02 -2.68
N LEU A 85 0.60 5.35 -1.99
CA LEU A 85 1.82 5.98 -1.49
C LEU A 85 2.72 6.50 -2.63
N VAL A 86 2.89 5.71 -3.69
CA VAL A 86 3.64 6.12 -4.90
C VAL A 86 3.00 7.34 -5.55
N GLU A 87 1.68 7.34 -5.73
CA GLU A 87 0.98 8.48 -6.34
C GLU A 87 1.01 9.72 -5.43
N LEU A 88 0.92 9.54 -4.11
CA LEU A 88 1.07 10.60 -3.13
C LEU A 88 2.45 11.27 -3.24
N PHE A 89 3.52 10.48 -3.31
CA PHE A 89 4.88 11.03 -3.49
C PHE A 89 5.08 11.69 -4.86
N ARG A 90 4.53 11.12 -5.94
CA ARG A 90 4.51 11.76 -7.26
C ARG A 90 3.87 13.14 -7.21
N ASN A 91 2.68 13.23 -6.60
CA ASN A 91 1.97 14.49 -6.42
C ASN A 91 2.76 15.51 -5.56
N LEU A 92 3.45 15.06 -4.50
CA LEU A 92 4.28 15.95 -3.68
C LEU A 92 5.46 16.55 -4.47
N CYS A 93 6.06 15.77 -5.37
CA CYS A 93 7.14 16.22 -6.26
C CYS A 93 6.65 17.18 -7.35
N GLU A 94 5.54 16.84 -8.01
CA GLU A 94 5.02 17.58 -9.17
C GLU A 94 4.27 18.86 -8.77
N HIS A 95 3.68 18.87 -7.57
CA HIS A 95 2.82 19.97 -7.10
C HIS A 95 3.25 20.44 -5.70
N GLN A 96 4.28 21.30 -5.68
CA GLN A 96 4.85 21.81 -4.41
C GLN A 96 3.94 22.81 -3.69
N ASP A 97 3.00 23.41 -4.41
CA ASP A 97 2.01 24.38 -3.94
C ASP A 97 0.71 23.73 -3.41
N TRP A 98 0.49 22.44 -3.69
CA TRP A 98 -0.71 21.74 -3.24
C TRP A 98 -0.73 21.48 -1.73
N SER A 99 -1.90 21.69 -1.13
CA SER A 99 -2.21 21.20 0.22
C SER A 99 -2.19 19.67 0.30
N MET A 100 -2.00 19.11 1.50
CA MET A 100 -2.10 17.65 1.70
C MET A 100 -3.46 17.09 1.31
N SER A 101 -4.54 17.87 1.46
CA SER A 101 -5.86 17.47 1.01
C SER A 101 -5.88 17.26 -0.52
N GLN A 102 -5.33 18.20 -1.30
CA GLN A 102 -5.24 18.06 -2.76
C GLN A 102 -4.39 16.85 -3.17
N VAL A 103 -3.19 16.73 -2.59
CA VAL A 103 -2.24 15.63 -2.83
C VAL A 103 -2.91 14.27 -2.61
N CYS A 104 -3.55 14.07 -1.46
CA CYS A 104 -4.17 12.79 -1.11
C CYS A 104 -5.46 12.52 -1.89
N ASN A 105 -6.31 13.52 -2.15
CA ASN A 105 -7.55 13.31 -2.89
C ASN A 105 -7.29 12.92 -4.35
N ASP A 106 -6.29 13.52 -4.97
CA ASP A 106 -5.86 13.13 -6.32
C ASP A 106 -5.28 11.71 -6.32
N ALA A 107 -4.35 11.41 -5.40
CA ALA A 107 -3.77 10.08 -5.27
C ALA A 107 -4.83 8.99 -5.03
N TYR A 108 -5.79 9.27 -4.15
CA TYR A 108 -6.92 8.37 -3.86
C TYR A 108 -7.79 8.14 -5.10
N SER A 109 -8.09 9.20 -5.85
CA SER A 109 -8.94 9.12 -7.04
C SER A 109 -8.32 8.26 -8.14
N LYS A 110 -6.99 8.33 -8.31
CA LYS A 110 -6.24 7.54 -9.30
C LYS A 110 -6.02 6.08 -8.88
N THR A 111 -6.04 5.77 -7.58
CA THR A 111 -5.64 4.45 -7.06
C THR A 111 -6.78 3.70 -6.37
N LEU A 112 -7.10 4.04 -5.12
CA LEU A 112 -7.97 3.28 -4.22
C LEU A 112 -9.47 3.49 -4.50
N LYS A 113 -9.87 4.66 -5.00
CA LYS A 113 -11.29 5.04 -5.13
C LYS A 113 -12.14 4.04 -5.89
N LYS A 114 -11.61 3.48 -6.99
CA LYS A 114 -12.34 2.48 -7.80
C LYS A 114 -12.58 1.14 -7.08
N TRP A 115 -11.80 0.86 -6.04
CA TRP A 115 -11.81 -0.38 -5.27
C TRP A 115 -12.57 -0.27 -3.94
N HIS A 116 -12.72 0.94 -3.42
CA HIS A 116 -13.44 1.21 -2.19
C HIS A 116 -14.95 1.24 -2.43
N GLY A 117 -15.69 0.45 -1.66
CA GLY A 117 -17.13 0.61 -1.48
C GLY A 117 -17.47 1.91 -0.75
N TRP A 118 -18.77 2.13 -0.51
CA TRP A 118 -19.26 3.38 0.09
C TRP A 118 -18.70 3.62 1.49
N LEU A 119 -18.54 2.56 2.29
CA LEU A 119 -18.05 2.64 3.65
C LEU A 119 -16.57 3.07 3.67
N ALA A 120 -15.72 2.36 2.93
CA ALA A 120 -14.29 2.68 2.83
C ALA A 120 -14.05 4.07 2.21
N SER A 121 -14.87 4.48 1.24
CA SER A 121 -14.80 5.83 0.65
C SER A 121 -15.17 6.94 1.64
N SER A 122 -16.17 6.67 2.48
CA SER A 122 -16.59 7.60 3.54
C SER A 122 -15.52 7.72 4.63
N SER A 123 -14.92 6.60 5.04
CA SER A 123 -13.79 6.58 5.98
C SER A 123 -12.59 7.39 5.47
N PHE A 124 -12.24 7.26 4.19
CA PHE A 124 -11.18 8.09 3.59
C PHE A 124 -11.49 9.59 3.68
N SER A 125 -12.73 9.98 3.37
CA SER A 125 -13.16 11.39 3.40
C SER A 125 -13.09 12.01 4.80
N VAL A 126 -13.22 11.20 5.85
CA VAL A 126 -13.00 11.63 7.25
C VAL A 126 -11.51 11.66 7.56
N ALA A 127 -10.76 10.61 7.22
CA ALA A 127 -9.33 10.51 7.51
C ALA A 127 -8.53 11.66 6.90
N ILE A 128 -8.86 12.10 5.68
CA ILE A 128 -8.13 13.20 5.04
C ILE A 128 -8.31 14.55 5.74
N LYS A 129 -9.44 14.76 6.43
CA LYS A 129 -9.66 15.97 7.24
C LYS A 129 -8.80 15.99 8.52
N LEU A 130 -8.31 14.82 8.92
CA LEU A 130 -7.43 14.64 10.08
C LEU A 130 -5.96 14.52 9.69
N ALA A 131 -5.65 14.54 8.38
CA ALA A 131 -4.28 14.52 7.91
C ALA A 131 -3.56 15.82 8.32
N PRO A 132 -2.25 15.74 8.61
CA PRO A 132 -1.45 16.93 8.91
C PRO A 132 -1.41 17.88 7.72
N ASP A 133 -1.08 19.15 7.99
CA ASP A 133 -0.74 20.08 6.92
C ASP A 133 0.55 19.66 6.19
N ARG A 134 0.80 20.26 5.02
CA ARG A 134 1.95 19.90 4.17
C ARG A 134 3.27 20.10 4.90
N LYS A 135 3.43 21.21 5.62
CA LYS A 135 4.67 21.51 6.33
C LYS A 135 4.98 20.41 7.33
N LYS A 136 4.00 20.05 8.16
CA LYS A 136 4.15 18.99 9.16
C LYS A 136 4.36 17.62 8.51
N PHE A 137 3.69 17.34 7.41
CA PHE A 137 3.91 16.10 6.64
C PHE A 137 5.36 16.00 6.18
N MET A 138 5.86 17.03 5.49
CA MET A 138 7.23 17.08 4.96
C MET A 138 8.29 17.05 6.07
N GLU A 139 8.05 17.67 7.23
CA GLU A 139 8.92 17.56 8.41
C GLU A 139 9.01 16.12 8.96
N VAL A 140 7.91 15.35 8.88
CA VAL A 140 7.85 13.98 9.39
C VAL A 140 8.59 12.99 8.48
N ILE A 141 8.44 13.16 7.17
CA ILE A 141 9.03 12.27 6.16
C ILE A 141 10.41 12.74 5.67
N GLY A 142 10.74 14.01 5.90
CA GLY A 142 12.02 14.58 5.54
C GLY A 142 13.15 14.06 6.41
N THR A 143 14.23 13.67 5.74
CA THR A 143 15.53 13.43 6.34
C THR A 143 16.49 14.54 5.91
N GLU A 144 17.71 14.54 6.44
CA GLU A 144 18.80 15.32 5.85
C GLU A 144 18.99 14.90 4.38
N GLY A 145 19.01 15.84 3.43
CA GLY A 145 19.24 15.57 2.01
C GLY A 145 18.12 16.03 1.06
N ASP A 146 18.16 15.49 -0.17
CA ASP A 146 17.21 15.80 -1.25
C ASP A 146 15.96 14.90 -1.17
N ILE A 147 15.00 15.34 -0.35
CA ILE A 147 13.75 14.60 -0.13
C ILE A 147 12.98 14.35 -1.43
N TYR A 148 12.97 15.30 -2.37
CA TYR A 148 12.22 15.17 -3.62
C TYR A 148 12.91 14.19 -4.57
N GLY A 149 14.24 14.23 -4.65
CA GLY A 149 15.01 13.22 -5.38
C GLY A 149 14.80 11.82 -4.84
N ASP A 150 14.73 11.66 -3.52
CA ASP A 150 14.49 10.35 -2.90
C ASP A 150 13.06 9.84 -3.09
N MET A 151 12.05 10.72 -3.05
CA MET A 151 10.68 10.39 -3.46
C MET A 151 10.61 9.94 -4.92
N GLN A 152 11.28 10.65 -5.83
CA GLN A 152 11.32 10.29 -7.25
C GLN A 152 11.99 8.94 -7.48
N LYS A 153 13.12 8.66 -6.81
CA LYS A 153 13.79 7.35 -6.87
C LYS A 153 12.89 6.24 -6.33
N PHE A 154 12.22 6.46 -5.20
CA PHE A 154 11.26 5.50 -4.64
C PHE A 154 10.16 5.19 -5.66
N CYS A 155 9.52 6.22 -6.22
CA CYS A 155 8.46 6.05 -7.22
C CYS A 155 8.98 5.28 -8.45
N THR A 156 10.15 5.65 -8.97
CA THR A 156 10.76 5.04 -10.15
C THR A 156 11.06 3.56 -9.95
N ASN A 157 11.61 3.19 -8.78
CA ASN A 157 12.04 1.83 -8.51
C ASN A 157 10.89 0.92 -8.05
N PHE A 158 9.92 1.46 -7.33
CA PHE A 158 8.86 0.65 -6.73
C PHE A 158 7.64 0.47 -7.65
N SER A 159 7.29 1.46 -8.48
CA SER A 159 6.15 1.35 -9.40
C SER A 159 6.20 0.11 -10.31
N PRO A 160 7.35 -0.25 -10.93
CA PRO A 160 7.42 -1.45 -11.77
C PRO A 160 7.16 -2.74 -10.97
N ILE A 161 7.62 -2.81 -9.72
CA ILE A 161 7.41 -3.95 -8.82
C ILE A 161 5.91 -4.13 -8.56
N LEU A 162 5.20 -3.05 -8.18
CA LEU A 162 3.76 -3.07 -7.98
C LEU A 162 3.02 -3.49 -9.26
N GLY A 163 3.42 -2.94 -10.40
CA GLY A 163 2.86 -3.30 -11.71
C GLY A 163 2.97 -4.78 -12.04
N GLU A 164 4.10 -5.43 -11.73
CA GLU A 164 4.26 -6.88 -11.92
C GLU A 164 3.34 -7.71 -11.01
N ILE A 165 3.11 -7.25 -9.77
CA ILE A 165 2.16 -7.91 -8.85
C ILE A 165 0.74 -7.80 -9.41
N HIS A 166 0.32 -6.62 -9.87
CA HIS A 166 -1.00 -6.42 -10.48
C HIS A 166 -1.20 -7.30 -11.72
N LYS A 167 -0.23 -7.34 -12.63
CA LYS A 167 -0.27 -8.22 -13.82
C LYS A 167 -0.44 -9.68 -13.44
N PHE A 168 0.30 -10.13 -12.43
CA PHE A 168 0.21 -11.50 -11.93
C PHE A 168 -1.15 -11.79 -11.29
N LEU A 169 -1.69 -10.91 -10.45
CA LEU A 169 -3.04 -11.10 -9.89
C LEU A 169 -4.12 -11.07 -10.97
N ALA A 170 -3.97 -10.20 -11.98
CA ALA A 170 -4.88 -10.10 -13.11
C ALA A 170 -4.88 -11.38 -13.96
N SER A 171 -3.74 -12.08 -14.11
CA SER A 171 -3.69 -13.36 -14.86
C SER A 171 -4.51 -14.47 -14.22
N PHE A 172 -4.91 -14.33 -12.95
CA PHE A 172 -5.83 -15.23 -12.25
C PHE A 172 -7.23 -14.61 -12.05
N GLY A 173 -7.49 -13.42 -12.57
CA GLY A 173 -8.75 -12.70 -12.36
C GLY A 173 -8.96 -12.24 -10.91
N LEU A 174 -7.89 -11.98 -10.17
CA LEU A 174 -7.91 -11.62 -8.75
C LEU A 174 -7.71 -10.11 -8.50
N ASP A 175 -7.36 -9.33 -9.52
CA ASP A 175 -7.08 -7.88 -9.38
C ASP A 175 -8.34 -7.00 -9.29
N SER A 176 -9.52 -7.54 -9.56
CA SER A 176 -10.78 -6.77 -9.60
C SER A 176 -11.59 -6.79 -8.29
N MET A 177 -11.10 -7.46 -7.24
CA MET A 177 -11.81 -7.56 -5.96
C MET A 177 -11.99 -6.17 -5.33
N LYS A 178 -13.17 -5.89 -4.75
CA LYS A 178 -13.51 -4.62 -4.11
C LYS A 178 -13.79 -4.80 -2.63
N SER A 179 -13.65 -3.74 -1.85
CA SER A 179 -14.21 -3.75 -0.49
C SER A 179 -15.74 -3.76 -0.59
N SER A 180 -16.39 -4.28 0.44
CA SER A 180 -17.81 -4.02 0.67
C SER A 180 -18.09 -2.52 0.81
#